data_AF-A0A5J5DD69-F1
#
_entry.id   AF-A0A5J5DD69-F1
#
_cell.length_a   1.000
_cell.length_b   1.000
_cell.length_c   1.000
_cell.angle_alpha   90.00
_cell.angle_beta   90.00
_cell.angle_gamma   90.00
#
_symmetry.space_group_name_H-M   'P 1'
#
loop_
_entity.id
_entity.type
_entity.pdbx_description
1 polymer ?
#
loop_
_entity_poly.entity_id
_entity_poly.type
_entity_poly.pdbx_seq_one_letter_code
_entity_poly.pdbx_strand_id
1 'polypeptide(L)'
;MYLLLPGFRESALSLAFLAAGVAHSVASACSMGKLRGCGCEAKRRQDDDKIRLKLTQLQLQTLQKGGVGLSMTRSLPSELNGHHGDLPASLHSTHPSAPLKPLPDELSSMQETWEWGGCSHDVRFGDRFSRDWLDSRGSPRDIHARMRIHNNRVGRQIVTDNMKRKCKCHGTSGSCQFKTCWHVSPEFRVVGSLLKEKFLSAIFVNSQNKNNG
;
A
#
# COMPACT_ATOMS: atom_id res chain seq x y z
N MET A 1 -8.51 -38.27 -5.39
CA MET A 1 -8.20 -37.01 -6.10
C MET A 1 -6.76 -37.05 -6.61
N TYR A 2 -6.56 -37.73 -7.74
CA TYR A 2 -5.31 -37.80 -8.52
C TYR A 2 -5.50 -36.95 -9.79
N LEU A 3 -5.77 -35.65 -9.64
CA LEU A 3 -6.21 -34.81 -10.78
C LEU A 3 -5.05 -34.14 -11.54
N LEU A 4 -3.84 -34.14 -10.98
CA LEU A 4 -2.68 -33.44 -11.54
C LEU A 4 -1.47 -34.37 -11.56
N LEU A 5 -0.78 -34.43 -12.70
CA LEU A 5 0.46 -35.19 -12.84
C LEU A 5 1.56 -34.56 -11.97
N PRO A 6 2.26 -35.32 -11.12
CA PRO A 6 3.32 -34.78 -10.28
C PRO A 6 4.54 -34.36 -11.12
N GLY A 7 5.24 -33.29 -10.69
CA GLY A 7 6.49 -32.82 -11.29
C GLY A 7 6.37 -31.81 -12.43
N PHE A 8 5.17 -31.58 -12.98
CA PHE A 8 4.93 -30.62 -14.07
C PHE A 8 4.70 -29.18 -13.56
N ARG A 9 5.10 -28.18 -14.35
CA ARG A 9 4.99 -26.75 -14.01
C ARG A 9 3.53 -26.29 -14.02
N GLU A 10 2.73 -26.89 -14.89
CA GLU A 10 1.30 -26.68 -15.08
C GLU A 10 0.56 -27.12 -13.81
N SER A 11 0.90 -28.31 -13.30
CA SER A 11 0.40 -28.80 -12.00
C SER A 11 0.79 -27.89 -10.83
N ALA A 12 2.02 -27.35 -10.84
CA ALA A 12 2.46 -26.38 -9.84
C ALA A 12 1.61 -25.10 -9.86
N LEU A 13 1.34 -24.56 -11.06
CA LEU A 13 0.48 -23.39 -11.26
C LEU A 13 -0.97 -23.67 -10.81
N SER A 14 -1.54 -24.83 -11.16
CA SER A 14 -2.90 -25.21 -10.74
C SER A 14 -3.05 -25.31 -9.23
N LEU A 15 -2.04 -25.85 -8.53
CA LEU A 15 -2.00 -25.92 -7.07
C LEU A 15 -1.93 -24.52 -6.43
N ALA A 16 -1.08 -23.65 -6.96
CA ALA A 16 -0.99 -22.27 -6.50
C ALA A 16 -2.30 -21.49 -6.74
N PHE A 17 -2.95 -21.67 -7.89
CA PHE A 17 -4.27 -21.08 -8.17
C PHE A 17 -5.35 -21.57 -7.20
N LEU A 18 -5.39 -22.87 -6.91
CA LEU A 18 -6.37 -23.44 -5.97
C LEU A 18 -6.19 -22.83 -4.57
N ALA A 19 -4.95 -22.78 -4.07
CA ALA A 19 -4.66 -22.23 -2.75
C ALA A 19 -4.92 -20.72 -2.67
N ALA A 20 -4.55 -19.96 -3.71
CA ALA A 20 -4.89 -18.55 -3.83
C ALA A 20 -6.42 -18.32 -3.86
N GLY A 21 -7.15 -19.13 -4.65
CA GLY A 21 -8.60 -19.04 -4.80
C GLY A 21 -9.35 -19.27 -3.50
N VAL A 22 -8.97 -20.31 -2.74
CA VAL A 22 -9.54 -20.58 -1.41
C VAL A 22 -9.26 -19.42 -0.45
N ALA A 23 -8.00 -18.95 -0.36
CA ALA A 23 -7.64 -17.87 0.55
C ALA A 23 -8.36 -16.55 0.22
N HIS A 24 -8.43 -16.17 -1.06
CA HIS A 24 -9.14 -14.98 -1.54
C HIS A 24 -10.65 -15.07 -1.28
N SER A 25 -11.27 -16.20 -1.62
CA SER A 25 -12.73 -16.37 -1.54
C SER A 25 -13.20 -16.43 -0.09
N VAL A 26 -12.48 -17.12 0.79
CA VAL A 26 -12.79 -17.20 2.22
C VAL A 26 -12.63 -15.83 2.88
N ALA A 27 -11.50 -15.13 2.66
CA ALA A 27 -11.27 -13.79 3.22
C ALA A 27 -12.36 -12.77 2.80
N SER A 28 -12.82 -12.86 1.54
CA SER A 28 -13.91 -12.03 1.01
C SER A 28 -15.28 -12.44 1.54
N ALA A 29 -15.54 -13.72 1.76
CA ALA A 29 -16.78 -14.19 2.36
C ALA A 29 -16.88 -13.81 3.85
N CYS A 30 -15.75 -13.84 4.58
CA CYS A 30 -15.63 -13.35 5.96
C CYS A 30 -15.94 -11.85 6.07
N SER A 31 -15.39 -11.02 5.18
CA SER A 31 -15.66 -9.56 5.19
C SER A 31 -17.09 -9.21 4.80
N MET A 32 -17.76 -10.05 4.01
CA MET A 32 -19.18 -9.94 3.68
C MET A 32 -20.11 -10.52 4.76
N GLY A 33 -19.60 -11.05 5.88
CA GLY A 33 -20.41 -11.69 6.93
C GLY A 33 -21.10 -13.00 6.49
N LYS A 34 -20.67 -13.62 5.38
CA LYS A 34 -21.28 -14.84 4.82
C LYS A 34 -20.85 -16.12 5.53
N LEU A 35 -19.76 -16.07 6.31
CA LEU A 35 -19.21 -17.21 7.03
C LEU A 35 -19.26 -16.95 8.54
N ARG A 36 -19.63 -17.97 9.31
CA ARG A 36 -19.55 -17.95 10.79
C ARG A 36 -18.12 -18.32 11.21
N GLY A 37 -17.62 -17.71 12.30
CA GLY A 37 -16.29 -17.98 12.85
C GLY A 37 -15.14 -17.11 12.28
N CYS A 38 -15.45 -16.13 11.43
CA CYS A 38 -14.51 -15.11 10.97
C CYS A 38 -15.22 -13.76 10.75
N GLY A 39 -14.47 -12.70 10.42
CA GLY A 39 -15.01 -11.36 10.23
C GLY A 39 -13.99 -10.40 9.61
N CYS A 40 -14.08 -9.11 9.98
CA CYS A 40 -13.18 -8.06 9.48
C CYS A 40 -11.81 -8.08 10.17
N GLU A 41 -10.73 -7.91 9.40
CA GLU A 41 -9.38 -7.76 9.95
C GLU A 41 -9.17 -6.36 10.55
N ALA A 42 -8.89 -6.31 11.86
CA ALA A 42 -8.58 -5.08 12.59
C ALA A 42 -7.07 -4.88 12.78
N LYS A 43 -6.27 -5.96 12.91
CA LYS A 43 -4.86 -5.87 13.32
C LYS A 43 -4.01 -5.10 12.32
N ARG A 44 -4.17 -5.36 11.01
CA ARG A 44 -3.46 -4.59 9.96
C ARG A 44 -3.76 -3.08 10.01
N ARG A 45 -4.94 -2.65 10.47
CA ARG A 45 -5.26 -1.21 10.63
C ARG A 45 -4.41 -0.59 11.74
N GLN A 46 -4.30 -1.28 12.86
CA GLN A 46 -3.49 -0.87 14.02
C GLN A 46 -1.99 -0.82 13.68
N ASP A 47 -1.50 -1.79 12.91
CA ASP A 47 -0.11 -1.82 12.42
C ASP A 47 0.18 -0.57 11.56
N ASP A 48 -0.71 -0.24 10.62
CA ASP A 48 -0.57 0.94 9.74
C ASP A 48 -0.76 2.27 10.47
N ASP A 49 -1.70 2.37 11.42
CA ASP A 49 -1.86 3.58 12.25
C ASP A 49 -0.62 3.86 13.09
N LYS A 50 0.01 2.82 13.63
CA LYS A 50 1.28 2.93 14.36
C LYS A 50 2.42 3.41 13.46
N ILE A 51 2.44 3.01 12.18
CA ILE A 51 3.39 3.52 11.18
C ILE A 51 3.09 5.00 10.88
N ARG A 52 1.81 5.36 10.65
CA ARG A 52 1.37 6.73 10.38
C ARG A 52 1.74 7.70 11.52
N LEU A 53 1.41 7.34 12.76
CA LEU A 53 1.74 8.12 13.95
C LEU A 53 3.26 8.34 14.09
N LYS A 54 4.07 7.30 13.88
CA LYS A 54 5.53 7.43 13.88
C LYS A 54 6.04 8.34 12.76
N LEU A 55 5.49 8.23 11.56
CA LEU A 55 5.88 9.08 10.43
C LEU A 55 5.57 10.56 10.72
N THR A 56 4.37 10.86 11.24
CA THR A 56 4.00 12.22 11.67
C THR A 56 4.89 12.74 12.79
N GLN A 57 5.25 11.89 13.77
CA GLN A 57 6.19 12.27 14.83
C GLN A 57 7.59 12.60 14.28
N LEU A 58 8.09 11.81 13.32
CA LEU A 58 9.37 12.07 12.66
C LEU A 58 9.34 13.36 11.83
N GLN A 59 8.25 13.64 11.12
CA GLN A 59 8.06 14.89 10.36
C GLN A 59 8.08 16.12 11.28
N LEU A 60 7.44 16.06 12.45
CA LEU A 60 7.51 17.12 13.45
C LEU A 60 8.94 17.32 13.98
N GLN A 61 9.69 16.23 14.20
CA GLN A 61 11.10 16.31 14.60
C GLN A 61 12.00 16.92 13.52
N THR A 62 11.75 16.67 12.23
CA THR A 62 12.54 17.30 11.15
C THR A 62 12.23 18.79 11.03
N LEU A 63 10.97 19.21 11.21
CA LEU A 63 10.61 20.63 11.23
C LEU A 63 11.26 21.36 12.43
N GLN A 64 11.24 20.76 13.62
CA GLN A 64 11.90 21.33 14.81
C GLN A 64 13.43 21.39 14.68
N LYS A 65 14.05 20.41 13.99
CA LYS A 65 15.50 20.42 13.70
C LYS A 65 15.92 21.34 12.56
N GLY A 66 14.98 21.77 11.69
CA GLY A 66 15.22 22.76 10.65
C GLY A 66 15.35 24.20 11.16
N GLY A 67 15.10 24.44 12.46
CA GLY A 67 15.16 25.75 13.11
C GLY A 67 16.58 26.25 13.42
N VAL A 68 17.50 26.26 12.43
CA VAL A 68 18.82 26.92 12.57
C VAL A 68 19.17 27.72 11.32
N GLY A 69 19.04 29.06 11.42
CA GLY A 69 19.85 29.98 10.63
C GLY A 69 19.37 30.40 9.23
N LEU A 70 18.31 31.23 9.17
CA LEU A 70 18.13 32.20 8.08
C LEU A 70 18.38 33.61 8.60
N SER A 71 19.67 33.95 8.74
CA SER A 71 20.13 35.34 8.87
C SER A 71 21.00 35.68 7.67
N MET A 72 20.49 36.55 6.81
CA MET A 72 21.22 37.17 5.71
C MET A 72 20.94 38.68 5.69
N THR A 73 21.31 39.35 6.79
CA THR A 73 21.57 40.79 6.75
C THR A 73 22.94 41.01 6.10
N ARG A 74 22.97 41.45 4.84
CA ARG A 74 24.20 41.96 4.19
C ARG A 74 23.98 43.41 3.75
N SER A 75 24.92 44.25 4.12
CA SER A 75 24.84 45.71 4.24
C SER A 75 25.43 46.48 3.05
N LEU A 76 25.35 47.82 3.17
CA LEU A 76 25.99 48.93 2.40
C LEU A 76 25.15 49.61 1.30
N PRO A 77 25.35 50.93 1.05
CA PRO A 77 25.54 52.01 2.04
C PRO A 77 24.73 53.31 1.70
N SER A 78 24.86 54.33 2.54
CA SER A 78 24.18 55.65 2.47
C SER A 78 24.75 56.65 1.43
N GLU A 79 24.17 57.87 1.41
CA GLU A 79 24.41 59.11 0.61
C GLU A 79 23.32 59.39 -0.47
N LEU A 80 22.90 60.64 -0.78
CA LEU A 80 23.31 61.99 -0.32
C LEU A 80 22.14 63.04 -0.37
N ASN A 81 22.20 64.00 0.57
CA ASN A 81 21.58 65.35 0.74
C ASN A 81 20.86 66.10 -0.44
N GLY A 82 19.85 66.95 -0.12
CA GLY A 82 19.29 68.00 -1.03
C GLY A 82 17.92 68.60 -0.62
N HIS A 83 17.63 69.89 -0.92
CA HIS A 83 16.47 70.67 -0.42
C HIS A 83 15.68 71.46 -1.51
N HIS A 84 14.45 71.88 -1.17
CA HIS A 84 13.60 72.97 -1.71
C HIS A 84 12.78 72.82 -3.02
N GLY A 85 11.49 73.23 -2.96
CA GLY A 85 10.68 73.72 -4.10
C GLY A 85 9.17 73.35 -4.06
N ASP A 86 8.27 74.32 -3.91
CA ASP A 86 6.81 74.11 -3.86
C ASP A 86 6.08 74.35 -5.20
N LEU A 87 5.27 73.35 -5.65
CA LEU A 87 3.97 73.43 -6.36
C LEU A 87 3.84 74.14 -7.75
N PRO A 88 2.80 73.86 -8.59
CA PRO A 88 1.70 72.87 -8.47
C PRO A 88 1.36 71.99 -9.72
N ALA A 89 0.42 71.06 -9.50
CA ALA A 89 -0.58 70.52 -10.45
C ALA A 89 -0.15 69.65 -11.66
N SER A 90 -0.09 68.32 -11.46
CA SER A 90 -0.91 67.32 -12.21
C SER A 90 -0.58 65.85 -11.84
N LEU A 91 -1.52 64.94 -12.18
CA LEU A 91 -1.49 63.48 -12.10
C LEU A 91 -1.55 62.78 -10.71
N HIS A 92 -2.52 61.86 -10.61
CA HIS A 92 -2.71 60.97 -9.47
C HIS A 92 -1.66 59.84 -9.39
N SER A 93 -1.07 59.72 -8.20
CA SER A 93 -0.76 58.50 -7.45
C SER A 93 -0.63 57.14 -8.19
N THR A 94 0.60 56.60 -8.11
CA THR A 94 0.94 55.20 -7.75
C THR A 94 0.49 54.03 -8.64
N HIS A 95 1.48 53.50 -9.37
CA HIS A 95 1.94 52.10 -9.49
C HIS A 95 0.96 50.89 -9.44
N PRO A 96 1.22 49.85 -10.27
CA PRO A 96 0.26 48.80 -10.56
C PRO A 96 0.08 47.76 -9.45
N SER A 97 -1.17 47.36 -9.26
CA SER A 97 -1.58 46.19 -8.47
C SER A 97 -1.07 44.89 -9.08
N ALA A 98 0.11 44.42 -8.66
CA ALA A 98 0.56 43.07 -8.96
C ALA A 98 -0.35 42.05 -8.25
N PRO A 99 -0.86 41.00 -8.93
CA PRO A 99 -1.63 39.96 -8.26
C PRO A 99 -0.79 39.27 -7.19
N LEU A 100 -1.39 39.04 -6.01
CA LEU A 100 -0.82 38.14 -5.00
C LEU A 100 -0.55 36.78 -5.65
N LYS A 101 0.73 36.45 -5.80
CA LYS A 101 1.17 35.17 -6.33
C LYS A 101 0.67 34.07 -5.38
N PRO A 102 -0.07 33.05 -5.85
CA PRO A 102 -0.49 31.96 -4.98
C PRO A 102 0.70 31.35 -4.25
N LEU A 103 0.49 31.00 -2.98
CA LEU A 103 1.46 30.27 -2.17
C LEU A 103 1.89 28.98 -2.90
N PRO A 104 3.17 28.57 -2.87
CA PRO A 104 3.63 27.40 -3.63
C PRO A 104 2.82 26.13 -3.33
N ASP A 105 2.45 25.41 -4.40
CA ASP A 105 1.69 24.14 -4.35
C ASP A 105 2.36 23.03 -3.52
N GLU A 106 3.62 23.20 -3.10
CA GLU A 106 4.36 22.21 -2.31
C GLU A 106 3.86 22.05 -0.86
N LEU A 107 3.10 23.02 -0.32
CA LEU A 107 2.36 22.82 0.94
C LEU A 107 0.97 22.19 0.72
N SER A 108 0.59 21.94 -0.53
CA SER A 108 -0.60 21.15 -0.91
C SER A 108 -0.35 19.63 -0.85
N SER A 109 0.63 19.19 -0.06
CA SER A 109 0.49 17.93 0.68
C SER A 109 -0.54 18.10 1.80
N MET A 110 -1.76 18.50 1.40
CA MET A 110 -2.94 18.56 2.27
C MET A 110 -2.97 17.27 3.07
N GLN A 111 -3.09 17.39 4.39
CA GLN A 111 -3.26 16.23 5.26
C GLN A 111 -4.34 15.35 4.64
N GLU A 112 -3.98 14.17 4.11
CA GLU A 112 -4.98 13.33 3.47
C GLU A 112 -5.97 12.92 4.57
N THR A 113 -7.10 13.62 4.68
CA THR A 113 -8.11 13.43 5.70
C THR A 113 -8.91 12.19 5.36
N TRP A 114 -8.27 11.04 5.64
CA TRP A 114 -8.85 9.72 5.50
C TRP A 114 -8.73 8.94 6.79
N GLU A 115 -9.76 8.15 7.03
CA GLU A 115 -9.90 7.33 8.23
C GLU A 115 -10.05 5.87 7.84
N TRP A 116 -9.60 4.98 8.72
CA TRP A 116 -9.91 3.56 8.62
C TRP A 116 -11.38 3.35 8.93
N GLY A 117 -12.09 2.68 8.01
CA GLY A 117 -13.47 2.28 8.23
C GLY A 117 -13.81 1.00 7.48
N GLY A 118 -15.10 0.81 7.18
CA GLY A 118 -15.59 -0.36 6.45
C GLY A 118 -15.17 -1.69 7.07
N CYS A 119 -15.18 -2.75 6.26
CA CYS A 119 -14.71 -4.09 6.64
C CYS A 119 -13.48 -4.48 5.82
N SER A 120 -12.36 -4.76 6.50
CA SER A 120 -11.13 -5.20 5.84
C SER A 120 -11.10 -6.71 5.69
N HIS A 121 -10.65 -7.22 4.55
CA HIS A 121 -10.58 -8.66 4.26
C HIS A 121 -9.53 -9.34 5.15
N ASP A 122 -9.93 -10.34 5.94
CA ASP A 122 -8.98 -11.16 6.72
C ASP A 122 -8.36 -12.26 5.84
N VAL A 123 -7.39 -11.85 5.01
CA VAL A 123 -6.55 -12.78 4.24
C VAL A 123 -5.62 -13.63 5.12
N ARG A 124 -5.41 -13.29 6.40
CA ARG A 124 -4.65 -14.15 7.33
C ARG A 124 -5.52 -15.34 7.75
N PHE A 125 -6.83 -15.14 7.99
CA PHE A 125 -7.78 -16.23 8.16
C PHE A 125 -7.93 -17.04 6.87
N GLY A 126 -8.04 -16.37 5.72
CA GLY A 126 -8.08 -17.04 4.41
C GLY A 126 -6.86 -17.93 4.14
N ASP A 127 -5.64 -17.46 4.42
CA ASP A 127 -4.40 -18.27 4.33
C ASP A 127 -4.43 -19.46 5.28
N ARG A 128 -4.76 -19.26 6.57
CA ARG A 128 -4.89 -20.36 7.54
C ARG A 128 -5.90 -21.41 7.08
N PHE A 129 -7.11 -21.01 6.71
CA PHE A 129 -8.14 -21.93 6.22
C PHE A 129 -7.67 -22.68 4.96
N SER A 130 -7.05 -21.99 4.01
CA SER A 130 -6.55 -22.61 2.77
C SER A 130 -5.39 -23.59 3.04
N ARG A 131 -4.50 -23.27 3.98
CA ARG A 131 -3.45 -24.16 4.48
C ARG A 131 -4.06 -25.39 5.14
N ASP A 132 -4.95 -25.20 6.11
CA ASP A 132 -5.53 -26.31 6.87
C ASP A 132 -6.38 -27.21 5.96
N TRP A 133 -7.07 -26.66 4.95
CA TRP A 133 -7.85 -27.45 4.00
C TRP A 133 -7.00 -28.22 2.97
N LEU A 134 -5.95 -27.60 2.40
CA LEU A 134 -5.14 -28.19 1.32
C LEU A 134 -3.90 -28.96 1.79
N ASP A 135 -3.32 -28.58 2.93
CA ASP A 135 -2.03 -29.08 3.42
C ASP A 135 -2.19 -30.08 4.59
N SER A 136 -3.41 -30.33 5.12
CA SER A 136 -3.70 -31.23 6.27
C SER A 136 -3.20 -32.67 6.18
N ARG A 137 -2.62 -33.11 5.05
CA ARG A 137 -2.18 -34.49 4.82
C ARG A 137 -0.81 -34.80 5.47
N GLY A 138 -0.73 -34.64 6.78
CA GLY A 138 0.43 -35.01 7.60
C GLY A 138 1.74 -34.35 7.18
N SER A 139 2.86 -34.91 7.64
CA SER A 139 4.20 -34.44 7.21
C SER A 139 4.53 -34.93 5.80
N PRO A 140 5.08 -34.07 4.90
CA PRO A 140 5.51 -34.46 3.56
C PRO A 140 6.55 -35.60 3.58
N ARG A 141 6.18 -36.76 3.05
CA ARG A 141 7.08 -37.93 2.96
C ARG A 141 7.99 -37.85 1.74
N ASP A 142 7.44 -37.52 0.58
CA ASP A 142 8.16 -37.44 -0.70
C ASP A 142 8.38 -35.99 -1.21
N ILE A 143 9.15 -35.87 -2.30
CA ILE A 143 9.45 -34.57 -2.95
C ILE A 143 8.22 -33.92 -3.58
N HIS A 144 7.26 -34.70 -4.11
CA HIS A 144 6.04 -34.16 -4.71
C HIS A 144 5.09 -33.59 -3.65
N ALA A 145 5.07 -34.15 -2.44
CA ALA A 145 4.36 -33.61 -1.29
C ALA A 145 4.99 -32.30 -0.80
N ARG A 146 6.33 -32.20 -0.75
CA ARG A 146 7.03 -30.93 -0.45
C ARG A 146 6.74 -29.86 -1.51
N MET A 147 6.85 -30.24 -2.79
CA MET A 147 6.53 -29.39 -3.94
C MET A 147 5.07 -28.90 -3.90
N ARG A 148 4.11 -29.77 -3.59
CA ARG A 148 2.69 -29.39 -3.44
C ARG A 148 2.49 -28.33 -2.36
N ILE A 149 3.03 -28.54 -1.14
CA ILE A 149 2.90 -27.55 -0.06
C ILE A 149 3.60 -26.23 -0.42
N HIS A 150 4.76 -26.29 -1.10
CA HIS A 150 5.43 -25.09 -1.60
C HIS A 150 4.54 -24.30 -2.58
N ASN A 151 3.98 -24.96 -3.59
CA ASN A 151 3.13 -24.31 -4.59
C ASN A 151 1.83 -23.75 -3.98
N ASN A 152 1.20 -24.50 -3.07
CA ASN A 152 0.05 -24.03 -2.30
C ASN A 152 0.41 -22.76 -1.50
N ARG A 153 1.56 -22.76 -0.80
CA ARG A 153 2.07 -21.59 -0.06
C ARG A 153 2.31 -20.39 -0.97
N VAL A 154 2.94 -20.56 -2.13
CA VAL A 154 3.15 -19.49 -3.12
C VAL A 154 1.80 -18.88 -3.53
N GLY A 155 0.80 -19.72 -3.80
CA GLY A 155 -0.57 -19.28 -4.08
C GLY A 155 -1.16 -18.35 -3.01
N ARG A 156 -1.08 -18.76 -1.74
CA ARG A 156 -1.59 -17.96 -0.61
C ARG A 156 -0.80 -16.67 -0.41
N GLN A 157 0.53 -16.72 -0.56
CA GLN A 157 1.40 -15.54 -0.45
C GLN A 157 1.05 -14.45 -1.47
N ILE A 158 0.79 -14.82 -2.74
CA ILE A 158 0.36 -13.84 -3.75
C ILE A 158 -0.91 -13.10 -3.30
N VAL A 159 -1.83 -13.74 -2.57
CA VAL A 159 -3.05 -13.08 -2.04
C VAL A 159 -2.74 -12.22 -0.80
N THR A 160 -1.93 -12.71 0.14
CA THR A 160 -1.63 -11.97 1.39
C THR A 160 -0.80 -10.71 1.16
N ASP A 161 0.10 -10.77 0.19
CA ASP A 161 1.16 -9.79 -0.05
C ASP A 161 0.70 -8.68 -1.01
N ASN A 162 -0.34 -8.94 -1.82
CA ASN A 162 -0.90 -7.99 -2.80
C ASN A 162 -2.27 -7.41 -2.35
N MET A 163 -2.53 -7.37 -1.05
CA MET A 163 -3.64 -6.63 -0.45
C MET A 163 -3.61 -5.16 -0.87
N LYS A 164 -4.78 -4.57 -1.17
CA LYS A 164 -4.89 -3.18 -1.61
C LYS A 164 -5.73 -2.35 -0.64
N ARG A 165 -5.31 -1.12 -0.37
CA ARG A 165 -6.14 -0.11 0.30
C ARG A 165 -7.15 0.43 -0.72
N LYS A 166 -8.43 0.13 -0.53
CA LYS A 166 -9.55 0.69 -1.28
C LYS A 166 -10.17 1.81 -0.45
N CYS A 167 -10.54 2.93 -1.08
CA CYS A 167 -11.18 4.05 -0.42
C CYS A 167 -12.49 4.42 -1.12
N LYS A 168 -13.43 4.97 -0.37
CA LYS A 168 -14.63 5.65 -0.86
C LYS A 168 -14.57 7.12 -0.49
N CYS A 169 -14.85 8.01 -1.45
CA CYS A 169 -14.88 9.45 -1.24
C CYS A 169 -16.29 9.92 -0.85
N HIS A 170 -16.35 10.98 -0.04
CA HIS A 170 -17.57 11.46 0.62
C HIS A 170 -17.75 13.00 0.56
N GLY A 171 -16.91 13.72 -0.20
CA GLY A 171 -16.99 15.18 -0.33
C GLY A 171 -18.11 15.66 -1.26
N THR A 172 -18.37 16.97 -1.22
CA THR A 172 -19.36 17.65 -2.07
C THR A 172 -19.08 17.39 -3.56
N SER A 173 -20.14 17.19 -4.33
CA SER A 173 -20.09 16.86 -5.77
C SER A 173 -19.19 15.66 -6.13
N GLY A 174 -18.97 14.73 -5.20
CA GLY A 174 -18.13 13.54 -5.41
C GLY A 174 -16.64 13.76 -5.16
N SER A 175 -16.24 14.92 -4.61
CA SER A 175 -14.85 15.20 -4.27
C SER A 175 -14.28 14.25 -3.20
N CYS A 176 -12.96 14.08 -3.19
CA CYS A 176 -12.24 13.21 -2.25
C CYS A 176 -11.66 13.96 -1.04
N GLN A 177 -12.24 15.12 -0.67
CA GLN A 177 -11.83 15.91 0.50
C GLN A 177 -11.85 15.07 1.79
N PHE A 178 -12.87 14.24 1.95
CA PHE A 178 -12.93 13.19 2.97
C PHE A 178 -13.08 11.83 2.29
N LYS A 179 -12.33 10.83 2.74
CA LYS A 179 -12.41 9.46 2.21
C LYS A 179 -12.27 8.42 3.32
N THR A 180 -13.08 7.37 3.29
CA THR A 180 -12.96 6.23 4.21
C THR A 180 -12.24 5.10 3.49
N CYS A 181 -11.21 4.52 4.11
CA CYS A 181 -10.41 3.46 3.50
C CYS A 181 -10.47 2.14 4.27
N TRP A 182 -10.32 1.03 3.56
CA TRP A 182 -10.21 -0.33 4.11
C TRP A 182 -9.33 -1.20 3.21
N HIS A 183 -8.85 -2.31 3.76
CA HIS A 183 -8.04 -3.27 3.00
C HIS A 183 -8.92 -4.33 2.33
N VAL A 184 -8.69 -4.56 1.04
CA VAL A 184 -9.33 -5.64 0.27
C VAL A 184 -8.28 -6.57 -0.31
N SER A 185 -8.64 -7.85 -0.47
CA SER A 185 -7.83 -8.80 -1.24
C SER A 185 -7.72 -8.34 -2.70
N PRO A 186 -6.62 -8.65 -3.40
CA PRO A 186 -6.46 -8.30 -4.81
C PRO A 186 -7.57 -8.91 -5.67
N GLU A 187 -7.98 -8.20 -6.73
CA GLU A 187 -8.80 -8.74 -7.81
C GLU A 187 -8.18 -10.04 -8.35
N PHE A 188 -8.97 -11.10 -8.52
CA PHE A 188 -8.42 -12.41 -8.84
C PHE A 188 -7.71 -12.47 -10.22
N ARG A 189 -8.01 -11.53 -11.13
CA ARG A 189 -7.24 -11.33 -12.38
C ARG A 189 -5.79 -10.94 -12.11
N VAL A 190 -5.54 -10.08 -11.12
CA VAL A 190 -4.19 -9.65 -10.71
C VAL A 190 -3.43 -10.83 -10.09
N VAL A 191 -4.11 -11.61 -9.25
CA VAL A 191 -3.57 -12.88 -8.71
C VAL A 191 -3.14 -13.81 -9.85
N GLY A 192 -3.97 -13.94 -10.89
CA GLY A 192 -3.65 -14.75 -12.07
C GLY A 192 -2.44 -14.26 -12.86
N SER A 193 -2.29 -12.96 -13.08
CA SER A 193 -1.08 -12.40 -13.73
C SER A 193 0.19 -12.67 -12.92
N LEU A 194 0.15 -12.43 -11.61
CA LEU A 194 1.30 -12.66 -10.72
C LEU A 194 1.67 -14.15 -10.65
N LEU A 195 0.68 -15.05 -10.60
CA LEU A 195 0.93 -16.49 -10.66
C LEU A 195 1.46 -16.94 -12.02
N LYS A 196 1.05 -16.31 -13.13
CA LYS A 196 1.63 -16.55 -14.46
C LYS A 196 3.11 -16.16 -14.52
N GLU A 197 3.50 -15.03 -13.93
CA GLU A 197 4.90 -14.62 -13.82
C GLU A 197 5.73 -15.62 -13.00
N LYS A 198 5.19 -16.12 -11.86
CA LYS A 198 5.82 -17.19 -11.08
C LYS A 198 5.90 -18.51 -11.85
N PHE A 199 4.89 -18.85 -12.65
CA PHE A 199 4.94 -20.02 -13.53
C PHE A 199 6.04 -19.90 -14.58
N LEU A 200 6.15 -18.76 -15.27
CA LEU A 200 7.16 -18.53 -16.33
C LEU A 200 8.59 -18.59 -15.79
N SER A 201 8.81 -18.18 -14.54
CA SER A 201 10.10 -18.23 -13.83
C SER A 201 10.30 -19.48 -12.96
N ALA A 202 9.38 -20.46 -12.98
CA ALA A 202 9.44 -21.64 -12.13
C ALA A 202 10.68 -22.52 -12.42
N ILE A 203 11.38 -22.89 -11.34
CA ILE A 203 12.62 -23.68 -11.37
C ILE A 203 12.30 -25.19 -11.30
N PHE A 204 12.94 -25.98 -12.16
CA PHE A 204 12.90 -27.44 -12.05
C PHE A 204 13.79 -27.93 -10.90
N VAL A 205 13.25 -28.75 -10.01
CA VAL A 205 13.98 -29.32 -8.87
C VAL A 205 14.35 -30.77 -9.19
N ASN A 206 15.65 -31.03 -9.27
CA ASN A 206 16.18 -32.39 -9.41
C ASN A 206 16.09 -33.14 -8.07
N SER A 207 15.61 -34.38 -8.07
CA SER A 207 15.53 -35.25 -6.90
C SER A 207 16.83 -36.01 -6.59
N GLN A 208 17.79 -36.01 -7.52
CA GLN A 208 19.08 -36.69 -7.37
C GLN A 208 19.96 -35.95 -6.36
N ASN A 209 20.05 -36.51 -5.15
CA ASN A 209 20.85 -35.97 -4.06
C ASN A 209 22.33 -36.35 -4.25
N LYS A 210 23.10 -35.55 -5.02
CA LYS A 210 24.56 -35.73 -5.21
C LYS A 210 25.38 -35.35 -3.96
N ASN A 211 25.00 -35.91 -2.82
CA ASN A 211 25.87 -35.97 -1.64
C ASN A 211 26.63 -37.30 -1.69
N ASN A 212 27.59 -37.41 -2.62
CA ASN A 212 28.69 -38.33 -2.42
C ASN A 212 29.56 -37.71 -1.32
N GLY A 213 29.62 -38.38 -0.16
CA GLY A 213 30.60 -38.08 0.89
C GLY A 213 31.99 -38.57 0.52
#